data_AF-A0A3C0ZJH9-F1
#
_entry.id   AF-A0A3C0ZJH9-F1
#
_cell.length_a   1.000
_cell.length_b   1.000
_cell.length_c   1.000
_cell.angle_alpha   90.00
_cell.angle_beta   90.00
_cell.angle_gamma   90.00
#
_symmetry.space_group_name_H-M   'P 1'
#
loop_
_entity.id
_entity.type
_entity.pdbx_description
1 polymer ?
#
loop_
_entity_poly.entity_id
_entity_poly.type
_entity_poly.pdbx_seq_one_letter_code
_entity_poly.pdbx_strand_id
1 'polypeptide(L)'
;MEEACRNFDATPADVFYVASTGYGRYQALMRQIQITDITTHAAGASYLFPGTTNVLDIGAQHAKAIRINEDGRVMKFKMNDKCASGVGSFLERVAKGLELSLDEIGELSLRSKDPQPISSICAVLAESEVINLVTSGYPVEDILMGAHLSISDRIVAQLRQVGVDGAITLTGGITRNVGMVKALEQKIGRALNVCQDSEYAGAIGACLLVKRRLKKLEMASSDQFTK
;
A
#
# COMPACT_ATOMS: atom_id res chain seq x y z
N MET A 1 17.13 3.03 -12.27
CA MET A 1 18.02 4.14 -11.86
C MET A 1 18.22 5.09 -13.02
N GLU A 2 18.77 4.64 -14.15
CA GLU A 2 18.98 5.49 -15.34
C GLU A 2 17.71 6.19 -15.82
N GLU A 3 16.59 5.47 -15.95
CA GLU A 3 15.30 6.07 -16.32
C GLU A 3 14.83 7.12 -15.32
N ALA A 4 14.90 6.83 -14.02
CA ALA A 4 14.57 7.80 -12.98
C ALA A 4 15.46 9.04 -13.06
N CYS A 5 16.77 8.88 -13.32
CA CYS A 5 17.69 10.01 -13.46
C CYS A 5 17.32 10.88 -14.66
N ARG A 6 17.00 10.27 -15.81
CA ARG A 6 16.55 10.98 -17.02
C ARG A 6 15.28 11.82 -16.78
N ASN A 7 14.34 11.31 -15.99
CA ASN A 7 13.11 12.03 -15.67
C ASN A 7 13.33 13.30 -14.82
N PHE A 8 14.52 13.47 -14.23
CA PHE A 8 14.87 14.60 -13.36
C PHE A 8 16.14 15.34 -13.82
N ASP A 9 16.52 15.24 -15.10
CA ASP A 9 17.74 15.84 -15.67
C ASP A 9 19.01 15.54 -14.82
N ALA A 10 19.08 14.34 -14.27
CA ALA A 10 20.18 13.85 -13.46
C ALA A 10 20.91 12.68 -14.16
N THR A 11 22.08 12.34 -13.64
CA THR A 11 22.86 11.17 -14.02
C THR A 11 23.03 10.23 -12.83
N PRO A 12 23.36 8.94 -13.03
CA PRO A 12 23.77 8.06 -11.94
C PRO A 12 24.88 8.60 -11.04
N ALA A 13 25.75 9.48 -11.55
CA ALA A 13 26.82 10.11 -10.77
C ALA A 13 26.27 11.15 -9.76
N ASP A 14 25.10 11.72 -10.01
CA ASP A 14 24.42 12.65 -9.09
C ASP A 14 23.72 11.93 -7.93
N VAL A 15 23.62 10.59 -8.00
CA VAL A 15 22.98 9.77 -6.96
C VAL A 15 24.01 9.43 -5.88
N PHE A 16 24.01 10.23 -4.80
CA PHE A 16 24.94 10.06 -3.69
C PHE A 16 24.69 8.78 -2.85
N TYR A 17 23.43 8.35 -2.75
CA TYR A 17 23.06 7.22 -1.89
C TYR A 17 21.80 6.51 -2.40
N VAL A 18 21.86 5.19 -2.44
CA VAL A 18 20.78 4.30 -2.89
C VAL A 18 20.30 3.44 -1.73
N ALA A 19 19.02 3.59 -1.39
CA ALA A 19 18.31 2.65 -0.54
C ALA A 19 17.41 1.75 -1.36
N SER A 20 17.27 0.50 -0.94
CA SER A 20 16.26 -0.42 -1.47
C SER A 20 15.23 -0.77 -0.40
N THR A 21 14.01 -1.03 -0.85
CA THR A 21 12.89 -1.47 -0.01
C THR A 21 11.97 -2.43 -0.78
N GLY A 22 10.86 -2.84 -0.17
CA GLY A 22 9.96 -3.85 -0.76
C GLY A 22 10.48 -5.28 -0.63
N TYR A 23 9.76 -6.20 -1.29
CA TYR A 23 10.09 -7.62 -1.32
C TYR A 23 11.46 -7.88 -1.98
N GLY A 24 11.71 -7.23 -3.13
CA GLY A 24 12.95 -7.34 -3.90
C GLY A 24 14.15 -6.56 -3.34
N ARG A 25 14.06 -5.99 -2.13
CA ARG A 25 15.12 -5.12 -1.57
C ARG A 25 16.52 -5.75 -1.59
N TYR A 26 16.60 -7.08 -1.48
CA TYR A 26 17.85 -7.82 -1.47
C TYR A 26 18.51 -7.94 -2.85
N GLN A 27 17.73 -7.78 -3.93
CA GLN A 27 18.17 -7.95 -5.31
C GLN A 27 18.79 -6.68 -5.90
N ALA A 28 18.58 -5.51 -5.29
CA ALA A 28 19.16 -4.25 -5.74
C ALA A 28 20.65 -4.17 -5.38
N LEU A 29 21.54 -4.69 -6.24
CA LEU A 29 22.99 -4.81 -5.96
C LEU A 29 23.69 -3.47 -5.72
N MET A 30 23.23 -2.38 -6.35
CA MET A 30 23.83 -1.05 -6.24
C MET A 30 23.42 -0.28 -4.97
N ARG A 31 22.64 -0.90 -4.08
CA ARG A 31 22.18 -0.26 -2.84
C ARG A 31 23.32 -0.15 -1.80
N GLN A 32 23.30 0.91 -1.00
CA GLN A 32 24.14 1.02 0.20
C GLN A 32 23.38 0.59 1.46
N ILE A 33 22.04 0.64 1.43
CA ILE A 33 21.20 0.17 2.54
C ILE A 33 19.94 -0.52 2.03
N GLN A 34 19.47 -1.48 2.83
CA GLN A 34 18.16 -2.11 2.66
C GLN A 34 17.28 -1.75 3.86
N ILE A 35 16.05 -1.35 3.60
CA ILE A 35 15.07 -0.96 4.62
C ILE A 35 13.79 -1.74 4.37
N THR A 36 13.17 -2.26 5.44
CA THR A 36 11.89 -2.96 5.29
C THR A 36 10.84 -2.02 4.75
N ASP A 37 9.94 -2.56 3.93
CA ASP A 37 8.77 -1.85 3.41
C ASP A 37 7.87 -1.32 4.53
N ILE A 38 7.73 -2.06 5.63
CA ILE A 38 7.00 -1.60 6.83
C ILE A 38 7.58 -0.26 7.32
N THR A 39 8.90 -0.17 7.47
CA THR A 39 9.54 1.04 7.99
C THR A 39 9.52 2.18 6.97
N THR A 40 9.68 1.89 5.68
CA THR A 40 9.63 2.93 4.65
C THR A 40 8.22 3.47 4.43
N HIS A 41 7.20 2.62 4.33
CA HIS A 41 5.81 3.08 4.22
C HIS A 41 5.35 3.85 5.46
N ALA A 42 5.79 3.46 6.67
CA ALA A 42 5.56 4.23 7.89
C ALA A 42 6.16 5.65 7.80
N ALA A 43 7.42 5.75 7.38
CA ALA A 43 8.11 7.04 7.22
C ALA A 43 7.50 7.90 6.11
N GLY A 44 7.15 7.29 4.97
CA GLY A 44 6.51 7.96 3.85
C GLY A 44 5.11 8.48 4.19
N ALA A 45 4.27 7.65 4.80
CA ALA A 45 2.94 8.05 5.23
C ALA A 45 2.97 9.21 6.24
N SER A 46 3.85 9.13 7.24
CA SER A 46 4.03 10.20 8.23
C SER A 46 4.52 11.52 7.62
N TYR A 47 5.29 11.45 6.53
CA TYR A 47 5.76 12.64 5.81
C TYR A 47 4.67 13.24 4.92
N LEU A 48 3.97 12.41 4.15
CA LEU A 48 2.89 12.85 3.26
C LEU A 48 1.72 13.42 4.07
N PHE A 49 1.44 12.82 5.22
CA PHE A 49 0.34 13.20 6.10
C PHE A 49 0.83 13.29 7.55
N PRO A 50 1.26 14.48 8.00
CA PRO A 50 1.56 14.74 9.39
C PRO A 50 0.37 14.39 10.29
N GLY A 51 0.62 13.75 11.44
CA GLY A 51 -0.43 13.26 12.34
C GLY A 51 -0.98 11.87 11.98
N THR A 52 -0.41 11.18 10.99
CA THR A 52 -0.69 9.76 10.76
C THR A 52 -0.35 8.93 12.00
N THR A 53 -1.30 8.12 12.45
CA THR A 53 -1.16 7.20 13.59
C THR A 53 -1.21 5.73 13.15
N ASN A 54 -1.91 5.46 12.05
CA ASN A 54 -2.01 4.15 11.44
C ASN A 54 -1.74 4.21 9.94
N VAL A 55 -1.04 3.21 9.41
CA VAL A 55 -0.78 3.04 7.96
C VAL A 55 -1.37 1.73 7.48
N LEU A 56 -2.11 1.79 6.39
CA LEU A 56 -2.47 0.63 5.58
C LEU A 56 -1.58 0.62 4.33
N ASP A 57 -0.61 -0.30 4.28
CA ASP A 57 0.21 -0.56 3.08
C ASP A 57 -0.39 -1.75 2.34
N ILE A 58 -0.95 -1.51 1.16
CA ILE A 58 -1.66 -2.51 0.39
C ILE A 58 -1.10 -2.54 -1.03
N GLY A 59 -0.44 -3.65 -1.34
CA GLY A 59 0.09 -3.96 -2.66
C GLY A 59 -0.54 -5.21 -3.26
N ALA A 60 0.07 -5.70 -4.34
CA ALA A 60 -0.40 -6.89 -5.04
C ALA A 60 -0.40 -8.15 -4.16
N GLN A 61 0.68 -8.35 -3.40
CA GLN A 61 0.95 -9.60 -2.68
C GLN A 61 0.56 -9.58 -1.20
N HIS A 62 0.56 -8.41 -0.56
CA HIS A 62 0.31 -8.30 0.87
C HIS A 62 -0.47 -7.03 1.22
N ALA A 63 -1.22 -7.12 2.32
CA ALA A 63 -1.74 -5.97 3.05
C ALA A 63 -1.10 -5.95 4.44
N LYS A 64 -0.67 -4.76 4.87
CA LYS A 64 -0.08 -4.52 6.18
C LYS A 64 -0.85 -3.41 6.88
N ALA A 65 -1.22 -3.66 8.13
CA ALA A 65 -1.64 -2.64 9.05
C ALA A 65 -0.49 -2.30 9.98
N ILE A 66 -0.18 -1.03 10.13
CA ILE A 66 0.98 -0.53 10.88
C ILE A 66 0.48 0.55 11.83
N ARG A 67 0.85 0.48 13.11
CA ARG A 67 0.69 1.55 14.08
C ARG A 67 2.02 2.25 14.26
N ILE A 68 2.01 3.57 14.19
CA ILE A 68 3.20 4.41 14.33
C ILE A 68 3.04 5.39 15.49
N ASN A 69 4.16 5.85 16.05
CA ASN A 69 4.17 6.96 17.01
C ASN A 69 4.23 8.32 16.30
N GLU A 70 4.22 9.41 17.06
CA GLU A 70 4.28 10.79 16.55
C GLU A 70 5.54 11.09 15.71
N ASP A 71 6.64 10.37 15.93
CA ASP A 71 7.87 10.49 15.13
C ASP A 71 7.85 9.68 13.81
N GLY A 72 6.74 9.00 13.54
CA GLY A 72 6.58 8.07 12.41
C GLY A 72 7.31 6.74 12.58
N ARG A 73 7.68 6.36 13.81
CA ARG A 73 8.33 5.07 14.11
C ARG A 73 7.28 3.98 14.31
N VAL A 74 7.55 2.81 13.73
CA VAL A 74 6.69 1.63 13.84
C VAL A 74 6.65 1.14 15.29
N MET A 75 5.45 1.11 15.87
CA MET A 75 5.19 0.55 17.20
C MET A 75 4.71 -0.89 17.13
N LYS A 76 3.82 -1.18 16.18
CA LYS A 76 3.19 -2.49 15.99
C LYS A 76 2.79 -2.66 14.55
N PHE A 77 2.87 -3.88 14.01
CA PHE A 77 2.33 -4.17 12.69
C PHE A 77 1.70 -5.55 12.63
N LYS A 78 0.79 -5.72 11.66
CA LYS A 78 0.23 -7.01 11.25
C LYS A 78 0.24 -7.08 9.72
N MET A 79 0.63 -8.23 9.21
CA MET A 79 0.68 -8.52 7.78
C MET A 79 -0.17 -9.76 7.50
N ASN A 80 -0.70 -9.85 6.29
CA ASN A 80 -1.33 -11.08 5.82
C ASN A 80 -0.33 -11.83 4.97
N ASP A 81 0.17 -12.94 5.50
CA ASP A 81 1.24 -13.76 4.92
C ASP A 81 0.81 -15.21 4.71
N LYS A 82 -0.39 -15.60 5.18
CA LYS A 82 -0.86 -16.99 5.15
C LYS A 82 -1.72 -17.38 3.94
N CYS A 83 -2.05 -16.42 3.06
CA CYS A 83 -2.74 -16.71 1.80
C CYS A 83 -1.86 -16.19 0.67
N ALA A 84 -1.48 -17.06 -0.27
CA ALA A 84 -0.60 -16.73 -1.39
C ALA A 84 -1.15 -15.63 -2.33
N SER A 85 -2.41 -15.22 -2.14
CA SER A 85 -3.01 -14.08 -2.82
C SER A 85 -3.12 -12.87 -1.90
N GLY A 86 -2.45 -11.79 -2.30
CA GLY A 86 -2.68 -10.47 -1.75
C GLY A 86 -3.90 -9.79 -2.34
N VAL A 87 -4.18 -8.58 -1.85
CA VAL A 87 -5.35 -7.77 -2.25
C VAL A 87 -5.31 -7.48 -3.75
N GLY A 88 -4.18 -7.00 -4.29
CA GLY A 88 -4.11 -6.71 -5.72
C GLY A 88 -4.22 -7.96 -6.59
N SER A 89 -3.58 -9.08 -6.22
CA SER A 89 -3.74 -10.33 -6.97
C SER A 89 -5.17 -10.90 -6.92
N PHE A 90 -5.90 -10.66 -5.83
CA PHE A 90 -7.33 -10.95 -5.78
C PHE A 90 -8.11 -10.10 -6.79
N LEU A 91 -7.86 -8.79 -6.82
CA LEU A 91 -8.54 -7.89 -7.76
C LEU A 91 -8.17 -8.15 -9.22
N GLU A 92 -6.94 -8.55 -9.51
CA GLU A 92 -6.52 -8.99 -10.84
C GLU A 92 -7.34 -10.18 -11.33
N ARG A 93 -7.66 -11.13 -10.43
CA ARG A 93 -8.47 -12.31 -10.75
C ARG A 93 -9.95 -11.97 -10.92
N VAL A 94 -10.46 -11.07 -10.10
CA VAL A 94 -11.82 -10.52 -10.25
C VAL A 94 -11.96 -9.80 -11.60
N ALA A 95 -11.02 -8.90 -11.92
CA ALA A 95 -11.02 -8.17 -13.19
C ALA A 95 -10.95 -9.13 -14.38
N LYS A 96 -10.06 -10.13 -14.31
CA LYS A 96 -9.94 -11.17 -15.33
C LYS A 96 -11.23 -11.96 -15.54
N GLY A 97 -11.92 -12.36 -14.46
CA GLY A 97 -13.19 -13.08 -14.54
C GLY A 97 -14.34 -12.26 -15.16
N LEU A 98 -14.21 -10.93 -15.16
CA LEU A 98 -15.16 -9.98 -15.75
C LEU A 98 -14.72 -9.46 -17.12
N GLU A 99 -13.57 -9.91 -17.63
CA GLU A 99 -12.95 -9.40 -18.86
C GLU A 99 -12.71 -7.88 -18.82
N LEU A 100 -12.36 -7.35 -17.65
CA LEU A 100 -12.03 -5.95 -17.42
C LEU A 100 -10.54 -5.75 -17.13
N SER A 101 -10.04 -4.55 -17.36
CA SER A 101 -8.71 -4.15 -16.86
C SER A 101 -8.78 -3.75 -15.38
N LEU A 102 -7.65 -3.89 -14.69
CA LEU A 102 -7.54 -3.52 -13.27
C LEU A 102 -7.78 -2.02 -13.02
N ASP A 103 -7.51 -1.17 -14.02
CA ASP A 103 -7.71 0.28 -13.91
C ASP A 103 -9.21 0.68 -14.02
N GLU A 104 -10.05 -0.16 -14.61
CA GLU A 104 -11.48 0.12 -14.80
C GLU A 104 -12.34 -0.25 -13.59
N ILE A 105 -11.95 -1.30 -12.85
CA ILE A 105 -12.82 -1.88 -11.81
C ILE A 105 -13.10 -0.92 -10.65
N GLY A 106 -12.19 0.02 -10.38
CA GLY A 106 -12.34 1.00 -9.30
C GLY A 106 -13.55 1.90 -9.54
N GLU A 107 -13.55 2.60 -10.67
CA GLU A 107 -14.62 3.52 -11.07
C GLU A 107 -15.94 2.78 -11.32
N LEU A 108 -15.88 1.60 -11.95
CA LEU A 108 -17.08 0.83 -12.24
C LEU A 108 -17.80 0.38 -10.96
N SER A 109 -17.05 -0.04 -9.94
CA SER A 109 -17.63 -0.47 -8.65
C SER A 109 -18.43 0.64 -7.95
N LEU A 110 -18.09 1.91 -8.16
CA LEU A 110 -18.77 3.03 -7.53
C LEU A 110 -20.22 3.22 -8.01
N ARG A 111 -20.60 2.56 -9.12
CA ARG A 111 -21.98 2.58 -9.65
C ARG A 111 -22.90 1.56 -8.98
N SER A 112 -22.34 0.71 -8.11
CA SER A 112 -23.08 -0.32 -7.38
C SER A 112 -24.25 0.28 -6.58
N LYS A 113 -25.37 -0.45 -6.58
CA LYS A 113 -26.57 -0.14 -5.81
C LYS A 113 -26.89 -1.22 -4.80
N ASP A 114 -26.56 -2.47 -5.10
CA ASP A 114 -26.80 -3.63 -4.25
C ASP A 114 -25.60 -4.60 -4.30
N PRO A 115 -24.50 -4.28 -3.58
CA PRO A 115 -23.25 -5.04 -3.67
C PRO A 115 -23.42 -6.53 -3.35
N GLN A 116 -22.89 -7.39 -4.21
CA GLN A 116 -23.00 -8.84 -4.05
C GLN A 116 -21.77 -9.42 -3.35
N PRO A 117 -21.89 -9.91 -2.10
CA PRO A 117 -20.72 -10.35 -1.34
C PRO A 117 -20.04 -11.55 -2.02
N ILE A 118 -18.72 -11.47 -2.13
CA ILE A 118 -17.89 -12.62 -2.54
C ILE A 118 -17.51 -13.40 -1.29
N SER A 119 -17.84 -14.70 -1.29
CA SER A 119 -17.63 -15.62 -0.17
C SER A 119 -16.16 -16.00 0.00
N SER A 120 -15.41 -16.11 -1.09
CA SER A 120 -14.00 -16.51 -1.07
C SER A 120 -13.05 -15.35 -1.39
N ILE A 121 -12.19 -15.03 -0.44
CA ILE A 121 -11.09 -14.06 -0.64
C ILE A 121 -9.86 -14.74 -1.30
N CYS A 122 -9.93 -16.05 -1.59
CA CYS A 122 -8.86 -16.75 -2.29
C CYS A 122 -8.87 -16.34 -3.77
N ALA A 123 -7.80 -15.74 -4.29
CA ALA A 123 -7.82 -15.26 -5.68
C ALA A 123 -7.96 -16.40 -6.71
N VAL A 124 -7.56 -17.63 -6.35
CA VAL A 124 -7.78 -18.81 -7.21
C VAL A 124 -9.28 -19.11 -7.38
N LEU A 125 -10.08 -18.87 -6.35
CA LEU A 125 -11.53 -19.14 -6.36
C LEU A 125 -12.33 -17.91 -6.80
N ALA A 126 -11.80 -16.71 -6.59
CA ALA A 126 -12.44 -15.44 -6.91
C ALA A 126 -12.85 -15.35 -8.38
N GLU A 127 -11.98 -15.78 -9.30
CA GLU A 127 -12.26 -15.75 -10.75
C GLU A 127 -13.53 -16.57 -11.09
N SER A 128 -13.63 -17.81 -10.59
CA SER A 128 -14.79 -18.67 -10.82
C SER A 128 -16.06 -18.17 -10.12
N GLU A 129 -15.94 -17.65 -8.91
CA GLU A 129 -17.07 -17.12 -8.16
C GLU A 129 -17.70 -15.90 -8.86
N VAL A 130 -16.86 -15.01 -9.38
CA VAL A 130 -17.31 -13.83 -10.13
C VAL A 130 -18.02 -14.23 -11.44
N ILE A 131 -17.48 -15.20 -12.18
CA ILE A 131 -18.14 -15.74 -13.38
C ILE A 131 -19.51 -16.33 -13.05
N ASN A 132 -19.65 -17.02 -11.91
CA ASN A 132 -20.94 -17.55 -11.47
C ASN A 132 -21.94 -16.44 -11.15
N LEU A 133 -21.50 -15.36 -10.50
CA LEU A 133 -22.36 -14.21 -10.20
C LEU A 133 -22.84 -13.52 -11.49
N VAL A 134 -21.96 -13.34 -12.47
CA VAL A 134 -22.32 -12.81 -13.80
C VAL A 134 -23.34 -13.72 -14.48
N THR A 135 -23.10 -15.04 -14.48
CA THR A 135 -24.01 -16.03 -15.10
C THR A 135 -25.37 -16.07 -14.39
N SER A 136 -25.40 -15.71 -13.10
CA SER A 136 -26.63 -15.58 -12.31
C SER A 136 -27.38 -14.26 -12.53
N GLY A 137 -26.87 -13.38 -13.40
CA GLY A 137 -27.54 -12.14 -13.80
C GLY A 137 -27.27 -10.93 -12.91
N TYR A 138 -26.30 -10.99 -12.00
CA TYR A 138 -25.95 -9.85 -11.17
C TYR A 138 -25.19 -8.77 -11.96
N PRO A 139 -25.48 -7.47 -11.74
CA PRO A 139 -24.73 -6.38 -12.37
C PRO A 139 -23.25 -6.40 -12.02
N VAL A 140 -22.40 -6.07 -12.99
CA VAL A 140 -20.94 -6.11 -12.84
C VAL A 140 -20.46 -5.16 -11.75
N GLU A 141 -21.03 -3.95 -11.69
CA GLU A 141 -20.72 -2.96 -10.65
C GLU A 141 -21.01 -3.47 -9.23
N ASP A 142 -22.07 -4.24 -9.05
CA ASP A 142 -22.47 -4.81 -7.76
C ASP A 142 -21.54 -5.94 -7.33
N ILE A 143 -21.11 -6.78 -8.28
CA ILE A 143 -20.10 -7.81 -8.04
C ILE A 143 -18.75 -7.17 -7.65
N LEU A 144 -18.34 -6.11 -8.35
CA LEU A 144 -17.09 -5.41 -8.08
C LEU A 144 -17.08 -4.74 -6.70
N MET A 145 -18.14 -4.02 -6.34
CA MET A 145 -18.23 -3.42 -5.00
C MET A 145 -18.30 -4.50 -3.92
N GLY A 146 -19.00 -5.60 -4.19
CA GLY A 146 -18.99 -6.78 -3.32
C GLY A 146 -17.59 -7.35 -3.08
N ALA A 147 -16.79 -7.48 -4.14
CA ALA A 147 -15.39 -7.87 -4.06
C ALA A 147 -14.57 -6.92 -3.18
N HIS A 148 -14.71 -5.61 -3.41
CA HIS A 148 -14.02 -4.56 -2.64
C HIS A 148 -14.40 -4.59 -1.16
N LEU A 149 -15.69 -4.78 -0.83
CA LEU A 149 -16.17 -4.84 0.55
C LEU A 149 -15.70 -6.12 1.26
N SER A 150 -15.74 -7.28 0.59
CA SER A 150 -15.27 -8.56 1.15
C SER A 150 -13.79 -8.51 1.53
N ILE A 151 -12.93 -7.96 0.67
CA ILE A 151 -11.50 -7.83 1.00
C ILE A 151 -11.26 -6.75 2.07
N SER A 152 -12.06 -5.68 2.07
CA SER A 152 -11.98 -4.62 3.08
C SER A 152 -12.26 -5.13 4.49
N ASP A 153 -13.22 -6.04 4.68
CA ASP A 153 -13.47 -6.67 5.99
C ASP A 153 -12.23 -7.35 6.56
N ARG A 154 -11.47 -8.06 5.71
CA ARG A 154 -10.22 -8.72 6.10
C ARG A 154 -9.14 -7.71 6.48
N ILE A 155 -9.00 -6.63 5.71
CA ILE A 155 -8.02 -5.57 5.99
C ILE A 155 -8.36 -4.86 7.32
N VAL A 156 -9.64 -4.54 7.55
CA VAL A 156 -10.10 -3.91 8.80
C VAL A 156 -9.87 -4.82 10.01
N ALA A 157 -10.06 -6.14 9.87
CA ALA A 157 -9.74 -7.08 10.94
C ALA A 157 -8.24 -7.05 11.31
N GLN A 158 -7.34 -6.87 10.33
CA GLN A 158 -5.90 -6.70 10.60
C GLN A 158 -5.58 -5.36 11.26
N LEU A 159 -6.24 -4.29 10.80
CA LEU A 159 -6.12 -2.96 11.36
C LEU A 159 -6.50 -2.92 12.85
N ARG A 160 -7.61 -3.59 13.22
CA ARG A 160 -8.04 -3.71 14.61
C ARG A 160 -7.00 -4.40 15.50
N GLN A 161 -6.25 -5.36 14.98
CA GLN A 161 -5.23 -6.08 15.76
C GLN A 161 -4.02 -5.21 16.13
N VAL A 162 -3.72 -4.15 15.37
CA VAL A 162 -2.63 -3.22 15.71
C VAL A 162 -3.09 -2.07 16.61
N GLY A 163 -4.40 -1.94 16.82
CA GLY A 163 -5.02 -0.81 17.50
C GLY A 163 -5.25 0.34 16.53
N VAL A 164 -6.47 0.86 16.52
CA VAL A 164 -6.90 1.97 15.67
C VAL A 164 -7.07 3.19 16.53
N ASP A 165 -6.32 4.24 16.21
CA ASP A 165 -6.36 5.51 16.90
C ASP A 165 -6.12 6.61 15.87
N GLY A 166 -6.73 7.77 15.99
CA GLY A 166 -6.47 8.91 15.10
C GLY A 166 -6.65 8.67 13.58
N ALA A 167 -5.74 9.26 12.80
CA ALA A 167 -5.76 9.32 11.34
C ALA A 167 -5.11 8.10 10.67
N ILE A 168 -5.78 7.54 9.67
CA ILE A 168 -5.33 6.37 8.94
C ILE A 168 -4.90 6.78 7.53
N THR A 169 -3.67 6.45 7.16
CA THR A 169 -3.11 6.75 5.85
C THR A 169 -2.99 5.48 5.03
N LEU A 170 -3.52 5.49 3.81
CA LEU A 170 -3.43 4.38 2.88
C LEU A 170 -2.30 4.63 1.87
N THR A 171 -1.49 3.60 1.65
CA THR A 171 -0.29 3.63 0.80
C THR A 171 -0.20 2.38 -0.06
N GLY A 172 0.67 2.43 -1.07
CA GLY A 172 0.87 1.34 -2.03
C GLY A 172 -0.07 1.45 -3.24
N GLY A 173 0.10 0.52 -4.19
CA GLY A 173 -0.58 0.60 -5.49
C GLY A 173 -2.11 0.54 -5.42
N ILE A 174 -2.69 0.03 -4.32
CA ILE A 174 -4.15 0.01 -4.16
C ILE A 174 -4.77 1.40 -4.18
N THR A 175 -3.98 2.44 -3.85
CA THR A 175 -4.47 3.82 -3.77
C THR A 175 -5.01 4.36 -5.09
N ARG A 176 -4.61 3.76 -6.22
CA ARG A 176 -5.15 4.05 -7.55
C ARG A 176 -6.59 3.54 -7.74
N ASN A 177 -7.01 2.53 -6.97
CA ASN A 177 -8.35 1.97 -7.08
C ASN A 177 -9.31 2.72 -6.13
N VAL A 178 -10.04 3.69 -6.69
CA VAL A 178 -11.00 4.52 -5.94
C VAL A 178 -12.14 3.72 -5.29
N GLY A 179 -12.54 2.61 -5.90
CA GLY A 179 -13.55 1.70 -5.34
C GLY A 179 -13.08 1.03 -4.06
N MET A 180 -11.81 0.61 -4.04
CA MET A 180 -11.16 0.07 -2.84
C MET A 180 -11.00 1.10 -1.74
N VAL A 181 -10.61 2.34 -2.08
CA VAL A 181 -10.55 3.44 -1.11
C VAL A 181 -11.93 3.63 -0.48
N LYS A 182 -12.98 3.72 -1.29
CA LYS A 182 -14.35 3.91 -0.82
C LYS A 182 -14.85 2.76 0.06
N ALA A 183 -14.59 1.52 -0.34
CA ALA A 183 -14.98 0.33 0.42
C ALA A 183 -14.26 0.28 1.78
N LEU A 184 -12.97 0.62 1.84
CA LEU A 184 -12.22 0.71 3.09
C LEU A 184 -12.78 1.80 4.00
N GLU A 185 -13.02 3.00 3.48
CA GLU A 185 -13.63 4.09 4.25
C GLU A 185 -14.99 3.69 4.84
N GLN A 186 -15.83 3.00 4.05
CA GLN A 186 -17.11 2.50 4.51
C GLN A 186 -16.95 1.49 5.66
N LYS A 187 -16.04 0.53 5.53
CA LYS A 187 -15.82 -0.51 6.55
C LYS A 187 -15.13 0.02 7.81
N ILE A 188 -14.29 1.04 7.68
CA ILE A 188 -13.60 1.69 8.81
C ILE A 188 -14.52 2.72 9.49
N GLY A 189 -15.47 3.30 8.75
CA GLY A 189 -16.38 4.34 9.23
C GLY A 189 -15.75 5.73 9.35
N ARG A 190 -14.64 5.98 8.62
CA ARG A 190 -13.99 7.30 8.52
C ARG A 190 -13.19 7.41 7.23
N ALA A 191 -12.93 8.65 6.80
CA ALA A 191 -12.11 8.92 5.62
C ALA A 191 -10.65 8.48 5.82
N LEU A 192 -10.01 8.10 4.72
CA LEU A 192 -8.58 7.75 4.68
C LEU A 192 -7.76 8.89 4.10
N ASN A 193 -6.56 9.08 4.62
CA ASN A 193 -5.58 9.97 3.99
C ASN A 193 -4.97 9.28 2.76
N VAL A 194 -5.19 9.86 1.58
CA VAL A 194 -4.67 9.40 0.29
C VAL A 194 -4.35 10.60 -0.59
N CYS A 195 -3.21 10.56 -1.28
CA CYS A 195 -2.88 11.51 -2.35
C CYS A 195 -2.20 10.78 -3.51
N GLN A 196 -1.93 11.51 -4.60
CA GLN A 196 -1.23 10.97 -5.78
C GLN A 196 0.11 10.30 -5.46
N ASP A 197 0.80 10.75 -4.41
CA ASP A 197 2.11 10.24 -4.03
C ASP A 197 2.04 9.04 -3.08
N SER A 198 0.84 8.65 -2.63
CA SER A 198 0.65 7.54 -1.68
C SER A 198 1.14 6.19 -2.22
N GLU A 199 1.14 5.98 -3.55
CA GLU A 199 1.70 4.77 -4.14
C GLU A 199 3.23 4.70 -4.00
N TYR A 200 3.89 5.87 -4.00
CA TYR A 200 5.34 6.00 -3.88
C TYR A 200 5.83 6.12 -2.43
N ALA A 201 4.93 6.02 -1.44
CA ALA A 201 5.26 6.22 -0.03
C ALA A 201 6.46 5.39 0.46
N GLY A 202 6.61 4.14 0.00
CA GLY A 202 7.78 3.31 0.31
C GLY A 202 9.09 3.89 -0.23
N ALA A 203 9.11 4.38 -1.47
CA ALA A 203 10.31 5.02 -2.04
C ALA A 203 10.63 6.34 -1.33
N ILE A 204 9.61 7.18 -1.10
CA ILE A 204 9.73 8.46 -0.38
C ILE A 204 10.28 8.22 1.03
N GLY A 205 9.72 7.25 1.75
CA GLY A 205 10.17 6.86 3.08
C GLY A 205 11.62 6.37 3.11
N ALA A 206 12.04 5.60 2.12
CA ALA A 206 13.44 5.17 1.99
C ALA A 206 14.38 6.39 1.88
N CYS A 207 14.06 7.34 1.01
CA CYS A 207 14.83 8.58 0.84
C CYS A 207 14.90 9.40 2.14
N LEU A 208 13.79 9.54 2.85
CA LEU A 208 13.73 10.28 4.12
C LEU A 208 14.59 9.64 5.21
N LEU A 209 14.58 8.31 5.30
CA LEU A 209 15.38 7.57 6.28
C LEU A 209 16.88 7.65 5.97
N VAL A 210 17.25 7.59 4.68
CA VAL A 210 18.62 7.85 4.24
C VAL A 210 19.05 9.26 4.59
N LYS A 211 18.24 10.27 4.28
CA LYS A 211 18.53 11.68 4.61
C LYS A 211 18.76 11.87 6.10
N ARG A 212 17.93 11.26 6.95
CA ARG A 212 18.11 11.27 8.42
C ARG A 212 19.41 10.58 8.85
N ARG A 213 19.79 9.47 8.20
CA ARG A 213 21.04 8.74 8.48
C ARG A 213 22.27 9.57 8.12
N LEU A 214 22.29 10.17 6.92
CA LEU A 214 23.42 10.98 6.44
C LEU A 214 23.67 12.18 7.35
N LYS A 215 22.61 12.93 7.72
CA LYS A 215 22.72 14.03 8.68
C LYS A 215 23.36 13.60 10.01
N LYS A 216 22.99 12.42 10.53
CA LYS A 216 23.58 11.90 11.78
C LYS A 216 25.05 11.58 11.62
N LEU A 217 25.47 11.05 10.47
CA LEU A 217 26.88 10.74 10.19
C LEU A 217 27.71 12.01 10.06
N GLU A 218 27.20 13.04 9.37
CA GLU A 218 27.85 14.34 9.25
C GLU A 218 28.05 15.01 10.62
N MET A 219 27.01 15.00 11.47
CA MET A 219 27.10 15.52 12.84
C MET A 219 28.14 14.76 13.69
N ALA A 220 28.12 13.42 13.62
CA ALA A 220 29.06 12.59 14.37
C ALA A 220 30.53 12.77 13.91
N SER A 221 30.77 13.02 12.62
CA SER A 221 32.09 13.34 12.10
C SER A 221 32.55 14.75 12.48
N SER A 222 31.63 15.70 12.64
CA SER A 222 31.94 17.08 13.07
C SER A 222 32.32 17.14 14.55
N ASP A 223 31.68 16.34 15.40
CA ASP A 223 31.97 16.26 16.84
C ASP A 223 33.34 15.62 17.15
N GLN A 224 33.92 14.86 16.22
CA GLN A 224 35.27 14.27 16.37
C GLN A 224 36.42 15.26 16.15
N PHE A 225 36.18 16.42 15.52
CA PHE A 225 37.21 17.47 15.31
C PHE A 225 37.11 18.63 16.31
N THR A 226 36.14 18.61 17.22
CA THR A 226 35.92 19.66 18.24
C THR A 226 36.34 19.22 19.66
N LYS A 227 37.05 18.11 19.79
CA LYS A 227 37.69 17.63 21.02
C LYS A 227 39.19 17.47 20.80
#